data_AF-A0A542S715-F1
#
_entry.id   AF-A0A542S715-F1
#
_cell.length_a   1.000
_cell.length_b   1.000
_cell.length_c   1.000
_cell.angle_alpha   90.00
_cell.angle_beta   90.00
_cell.angle_gamma   90.00
#
_symmetry.space_group_name_H-M   'P 1'
#
loop_
_entity.id
_entity.type
_entity.pdbx_description
1 polymer ?
#
loop_
_entity_poly.entity_id
_entity_poly.type
_entity_poly.pdbx_seq_one_letter_code
_entity_poly.pdbx_strand_id
1 'polypeptide(L)'
;MSVSGRRTAPAIAAVLALVAGLLATFLAAPPPSDAAAPARTRVVVKVADCEGCQVFVQQGLRHSWWASKTRTVRDGKAVFVVPSSRTRGLSIGITGTWEAASPHPSGFQAIVAMRYKGVAAGTGIDQASAQAKQRASACFPGTNAHRVVFHVTARKVTVAGNGGPADTTMAWADPQVRTMRSTMMEVFDGVAGAQDIVPCW
;
A
#
# COMPACT_ATOMS: atom_id res chain seq x y z
N MET A 1 73.74 55.91 8.51
CA MET A 1 73.83 56.65 9.78
C MET A 1 73.13 55.81 10.86
N SER A 2 73.87 55.44 11.91
CA SER A 2 73.34 54.99 13.22
C SER A 2 72.30 56.00 13.76
N VAL A 3 71.35 55.70 14.66
CA VAL A 3 71.51 55.19 16.04
C VAL A 3 70.13 54.72 16.58
N SER A 4 70.11 53.52 17.16
CA SER A 4 69.56 53.08 18.48
C SER A 4 68.25 53.64 19.07
N GLY A 5 67.42 52.71 19.58
CA GLY A 5 66.42 52.96 20.63
C GLY A 5 65.93 51.65 21.28
N ARG A 6 66.64 51.15 22.31
CA ARG A 6 66.25 50.02 23.19
C ARG A 6 65.36 50.51 24.34
N ARG A 7 64.36 49.70 24.76
CA ARG A 7 63.96 49.41 26.17
C ARG A 7 63.27 48.03 26.21
N THR A 8 63.92 46.94 26.61
CA THR A 8 64.00 46.32 27.97
C THR A 8 62.65 45.92 28.59
N ALA A 9 62.51 44.59 28.75
CA ALA A 9 61.44 43.78 29.36
C ALA A 9 61.34 43.96 30.90
N PRO A 10 60.38 43.34 31.64
CA PRO A 10 60.44 41.89 31.92
C PRO A 10 59.10 41.16 32.21
N ALA A 11 59.18 39.81 32.22
CA ALA A 11 58.56 38.90 33.20
C ALA A 11 57.02 38.77 33.29
N ILE A 12 56.37 37.67 33.64
CA ILE A 12 56.64 36.25 33.97
C ILE A 12 55.21 35.66 34.01
N ALA A 13 54.99 34.43 33.51
CA ALA A 13 54.22 33.38 34.19
C ALA A 13 53.92 32.25 33.21
N ALA A 14 54.68 31.17 33.39
CA ALA A 14 54.40 29.87 32.82
C ALA A 14 53.07 29.33 33.34
N VAL A 15 52.30 28.69 32.45
CA VAL A 15 51.42 27.58 32.85
C VAL A 15 51.69 26.43 31.89
N LEU A 16 52.41 25.43 32.41
CA LEU A 16 52.51 24.09 31.86
C LEU A 16 51.15 23.37 31.90
N ALA A 17 51.06 22.31 31.08
CA ALA A 17 49.99 21.30 30.96
C ALA A 17 48.96 21.64 29.86
N LEU A 18 48.64 20.77 28.90
CA LEU A 18 48.62 19.32 28.93
C LEU A 18 48.66 18.79 27.47
N VAL A 19 49.71 18.05 27.12
CA VAL A 19 49.70 17.15 25.95
C VAL A 19 49.18 15.81 26.46
N ALA A 20 47.97 15.41 26.06
CA ALA A 20 47.56 14.00 25.92
C ALA A 20 46.06 13.90 25.59
N GLY A 21 45.73 13.25 24.47
CA GLY A 21 44.56 12.39 24.41
C GLY A 21 43.26 12.98 23.85
N LEU A 22 43.26 13.54 22.64
CA LEU A 22 42.06 13.43 21.79
C LEU A 22 42.10 12.08 21.05
N LEU A 23 41.85 11.00 21.80
CA LEU A 23 41.32 9.77 21.23
C LEU A 23 39.88 10.06 20.82
N ALA A 24 39.70 10.50 19.57
CA ALA A 24 38.39 10.48 18.94
C ALA A 24 37.93 9.02 18.87
N THR A 25 37.18 8.58 19.87
CA THR A 25 36.38 7.36 19.80
C THR A 25 35.36 7.56 18.69
N PHE A 26 35.73 7.15 17.48
CA PHE A 26 34.77 6.80 16.45
C PHE A 26 33.94 5.65 17.02
N LEU A 27 32.82 5.99 17.66
CA LEU A 27 31.72 5.08 17.88
C LEU A 27 31.29 4.60 16.49
N ALA A 28 31.85 3.47 16.07
CA ALA A 28 31.40 2.75 14.90
C ALA A 28 29.90 2.52 15.10
N ALA A 29 29.09 3.21 14.29
CA ALA A 29 27.67 2.92 14.24
C ALA A 29 27.53 1.42 13.98
N PRO A 30 26.71 0.69 14.76
CA PRO A 30 26.49 -0.72 14.51
C PRO A 30 26.06 -0.88 13.04
N PRO A 31 26.55 -1.91 12.33
CA PRO A 31 26.10 -2.15 10.96
C PRO A 31 24.58 -2.18 10.95
N PRO A 32 23.92 -1.66 9.91
CA PRO A 32 22.47 -1.77 9.80
C PRO A 32 22.12 -3.25 9.97
N SER A 33 21.46 -3.56 11.08
CA SER A 33 20.95 -4.91 11.31
C SER A 33 20.04 -5.20 10.13
N ASP A 34 20.31 -6.28 9.39
CA ASP A 34 19.38 -6.87 8.44
C ASP A 34 18.13 -7.26 9.23
N ALA A 35 17.27 -6.27 9.48
CA ALA A 35 16.06 -6.44 10.23
C ALA A 35 15.22 -7.45 9.46
N ALA A 36 15.12 -8.65 10.03
CA ALA A 36 14.37 -9.74 9.44
C ALA A 36 13.00 -9.23 9.01
N ALA A 37 12.60 -9.54 7.77
CA ALA A 37 11.30 -9.15 7.26
C ALA A 37 10.22 -9.57 8.28
N PRO A 38 9.26 -8.68 8.60
CA PRO A 38 8.26 -8.95 9.61
C PRO A 38 7.50 -10.22 9.24
N ALA A 39 7.26 -11.11 10.20
CA ALA A 39 6.52 -12.34 9.96
C ALA A 39 5.05 -12.06 9.55
N ARG A 40 4.52 -10.89 9.95
CA ARG A 40 3.15 -10.47 9.67
C ARG A 40 3.09 -9.02 9.19
N THR A 41 2.20 -8.78 8.23
CA THR A 41 1.87 -7.45 7.71
C THR A 41 0.47 -7.07 8.15
N ARG A 42 0.32 -5.85 8.68
CA ARG A 42 -0.97 -5.22 8.91
C ARG A 42 -1.46 -4.56 7.61
N VAL A 43 -2.43 -5.17 6.96
CA VAL A 43 -3.09 -4.64 5.76
C VAL A 43 -4.28 -3.79 6.21
N VAL A 44 -4.23 -2.50 5.90
CA VAL A 44 -5.32 -1.55 6.20
C VAL A 44 -5.98 -1.15 4.88
N VAL A 45 -7.26 -1.47 4.72
CA VAL A 45 -8.06 -1.04 3.58
C VAL A 45 -8.93 0.12 4.07
N LYS A 46 -8.61 1.34 3.67
CA LYS A 46 -9.44 2.53 3.92
C LYS A 46 -10.42 2.65 2.79
N VAL A 47 -11.72 2.63 3.08
CA VAL A 47 -12.76 2.72 2.06
C VAL A 47 -13.53 4.01 2.27
N ALA A 48 -13.43 4.93 1.31
CA ALA A 48 -14.21 6.16 1.33
C ALA A 48 -15.69 5.86 1.07
N ASP A 49 -16.58 6.51 1.83
CA ASP A 49 -18.03 6.51 1.63
C ASP A 49 -18.70 5.12 1.60
N CYS A 50 -18.18 4.14 2.34
CA CYS A 50 -18.64 2.75 2.33
C CYS A 50 -18.63 2.13 3.75
N GLU A 51 -19.20 2.83 4.73
CA GLU A 51 -19.35 2.28 6.07
C GLU A 51 -20.29 1.06 6.05
N GLY A 52 -19.92 -0.02 6.74
CA GLY A 52 -20.68 -1.27 6.73
C GLY A 52 -20.36 -2.20 5.55
N CYS A 53 -19.58 -1.76 4.56
CA CYS A 53 -19.17 -2.60 3.44
C CYS A 53 -18.34 -3.80 3.92
N GLN A 54 -18.47 -4.93 3.25
CA GLN A 54 -17.75 -6.15 3.59
C GLN A 54 -16.50 -6.27 2.74
N VAL A 55 -15.36 -6.49 3.39
CA VAL A 55 -14.05 -6.57 2.73
C VAL A 55 -13.37 -7.87 3.13
N PHE A 56 -12.72 -8.52 2.18
CA PHE A 56 -11.77 -9.59 2.47
C PHE A 56 -10.51 -9.40 1.62
N VAL A 57 -9.42 -10.04 2.04
CA VAL A 57 -8.20 -10.13 1.26
C VAL A 57 -7.93 -11.58 0.89
N GLN A 58 -7.37 -11.79 -0.28
CA GLN A 58 -7.02 -13.13 -0.76
C GLN A 58 -5.68 -13.10 -1.50
N GLN A 59 -5.05 -14.26 -1.64
CA GLN A 59 -3.84 -14.47 -2.44
C GLN A 59 -4.15 -15.52 -3.51
N GLY A 60 -3.89 -15.20 -4.78
CA GLY A 60 -4.05 -16.12 -5.90
C GLY A 60 -2.75 -16.34 -6.67
N LEU A 61 -1.86 -17.17 -6.17
CA LEU A 61 -0.65 -17.61 -6.88
C LEU A 61 -0.88 -19.00 -7.48
N ARG A 62 -0.16 -19.34 -8.55
CA ARG A 62 -0.31 -20.59 -9.32
C ARG A 62 -0.38 -21.88 -8.48
N HIS A 63 0.38 -21.93 -7.38
CA HIS A 63 0.46 -23.08 -6.47
C HIS A 63 0.16 -22.69 -5.02
N SER A 64 -0.47 -21.53 -4.80
CA SER A 64 -0.80 -21.08 -3.45
C SER A 64 -2.03 -20.18 -3.48
N TRP A 65 -3.11 -20.68 -2.89
CA TRP A 65 -4.33 -19.91 -2.65
C TRP A 65 -4.56 -19.73 -1.16
N TRP A 66 -5.12 -18.59 -0.80
CA TRP A 66 -5.51 -18.28 0.56
C TRP A 66 -6.52 -17.14 0.55
N ALA A 67 -7.47 -17.16 1.48
CA ALA A 67 -8.38 -16.05 1.72
C ALA A 67 -8.50 -15.78 3.23
N SER A 68 -8.65 -14.51 3.59
CA SER A 68 -8.99 -14.11 4.95
C SER A 68 -10.48 -14.31 5.21
N LYS A 69 -10.87 -14.32 6.49
CA LYS A 69 -12.26 -14.03 6.86
C LYS A 69 -12.64 -12.61 6.44
N THR A 70 -13.89 -12.42 6.05
CA THR A 70 -14.48 -11.11 5.76
C THR A 70 -14.50 -10.23 7.01
N ARG A 71 -14.32 -8.92 6.81
CA ARG A 71 -14.44 -7.88 7.83
C ARG A 71 -15.29 -6.74 7.32
N THR A 72 -16.09 -6.19 8.22
CA THR A 72 -16.88 -4.99 7.98
C THR A 72 -15.98 -3.75 8.06
N VAL A 73 -16.16 -2.81 7.13
CA VAL A 73 -15.59 -1.46 7.21
C VAL A 73 -16.20 -0.76 8.42
N ARG A 74 -15.33 -0.36 9.35
CA ARG A 74 -15.68 0.42 10.54
C ARG A 74 -14.77 1.63 10.66
N ASP A 75 -15.33 2.80 10.94
CA ASP A 75 -14.60 4.07 10.96
C ASP A 75 -13.82 4.29 9.65
N GLY A 76 -14.46 3.96 8.52
CA GLY A 76 -13.87 4.11 7.18
C GLY A 76 -12.72 3.15 6.86
N LYS A 77 -12.50 2.07 7.63
CA LYS A 77 -11.46 1.07 7.32
C LYS A 77 -11.79 -0.37 7.73
N ALA A 78 -11.21 -1.32 7.01
CA ALA A 78 -11.07 -2.71 7.40
C ALA A 78 -9.58 -3.05 7.62
N VAL A 79 -9.28 -3.80 8.68
CA VAL A 79 -7.89 -4.11 9.08
C VAL A 79 -7.68 -5.61 9.17
N PHE A 80 -6.63 -6.09 8.50
CA PHE A 80 -6.21 -7.47 8.49
C PHE A 80 -4.77 -7.59 9.00
N VAL A 81 -4.47 -8.67 9.70
CA VAL A 81 -3.11 -9.05 10.06
C VAL A 81 -2.84 -10.38 9.36
N VAL A 82 -1.95 -10.37 8.37
CA VAL A 82 -1.70 -11.52 7.48
C VAL A 82 -0.23 -11.92 7.57
N PRO A 83 0.14 -13.20 7.35
CA PRO A 83 1.54 -13.54 7.15
C PRO A 83 2.10 -12.74 5.98
N SER A 84 3.29 -12.15 6.11
CA SER A 84 3.84 -11.28 5.06
C SER A 84 4.05 -12.02 3.74
N SER A 85 4.31 -13.33 3.80
CA SER A 85 4.36 -14.23 2.64
C SER A 85 3.05 -14.33 1.85
N ARG A 86 1.91 -13.93 2.45
CA ARG A 86 0.59 -13.86 1.80
C ARG A 86 0.32 -12.54 1.07
N THR A 87 1.22 -11.56 1.18
CA THR A 87 1.00 -10.24 0.54
C THR A 87 1.31 -10.23 -0.96
N ARG A 88 2.22 -11.08 -1.44
CA ARG A 88 2.50 -11.21 -2.88
C ARG A 88 1.33 -11.90 -3.58
N GLY A 89 0.79 -11.29 -4.63
CA GLY A 89 -0.43 -11.77 -5.29
C GLY A 89 -1.69 -11.50 -4.46
N LEU A 90 -1.62 -10.59 -3.49
CA LEU A 90 -2.78 -10.19 -2.71
C LEU A 90 -3.74 -9.37 -3.56
N SER A 91 -5.03 -9.69 -3.50
CA SER A 91 -6.13 -8.88 -4.01
C SER A 91 -7.15 -8.62 -2.90
N ILE A 92 -8.01 -7.62 -3.12
CA ILE A 92 -8.99 -7.17 -2.13
C ILE A 92 -10.37 -7.34 -2.76
N GLY A 93 -11.22 -8.16 -2.14
CA GLY A 93 -12.64 -8.23 -2.47
C GLY A 93 -13.44 -7.26 -1.61
N ILE A 94 -14.48 -6.68 -2.18
CA ILE A 94 -15.38 -5.74 -1.50
C ILE A 94 -16.82 -5.93 -1.95
N THR A 95 -17.76 -5.92 -1.00
CA THR A 95 -19.20 -5.96 -1.24
C THR A 95 -19.83 -4.74 -0.59
N GLY A 96 -20.53 -3.95 -1.40
CA GLY A 96 -21.24 -2.75 -0.98
C GLY A 96 -22.50 -3.09 -0.18
N THR A 97 -22.90 -2.21 0.74
CA THR A 97 -24.14 -2.40 1.52
C THR A 97 -25.38 -2.37 0.64
N TRP A 98 -25.31 -1.65 -0.49
CA TRP A 98 -26.38 -1.56 -1.48
C TRP A 98 -26.65 -2.87 -2.22
N GLU A 99 -25.69 -3.79 -2.30
CA GLU A 99 -25.85 -5.04 -3.07
C GLU A 99 -26.89 -5.95 -2.44
N ALA A 100 -27.13 -5.85 -1.13
CA ALA A 100 -28.17 -6.61 -0.43
C ALA A 100 -29.59 -6.23 -0.86
N ALA A 101 -29.77 -5.02 -1.38
CA ALA A 101 -31.05 -4.53 -1.90
C ALA A 101 -31.14 -4.63 -3.43
N SER A 102 -30.12 -5.20 -4.09
CA SER A 102 -30.11 -5.37 -5.54
C SER A 102 -31.24 -6.30 -5.98
N PRO A 103 -32.02 -5.96 -7.03
CA PRO A 103 -33.08 -6.82 -7.54
C PRO A 103 -32.56 -8.14 -8.12
N HIS A 104 -31.34 -8.13 -8.66
CA HIS A 104 -30.67 -9.30 -9.23
C HIS A 104 -29.23 -9.41 -8.71
N PRO A 105 -28.65 -10.62 -8.61
CA PRO A 105 -27.25 -10.77 -8.26
C PRO A 105 -26.35 -10.41 -9.44
N SER A 106 -25.21 -9.77 -9.18
CA SER A 106 -24.21 -9.41 -10.18
C SER A 106 -23.55 -10.62 -10.86
N GLY A 107 -23.55 -11.78 -10.19
CA GLY A 107 -22.89 -12.99 -10.68
C GLY A 107 -21.38 -13.02 -10.46
N PHE A 108 -20.82 -12.05 -9.72
CA PHE A 108 -19.41 -12.01 -9.35
C PHE A 108 -19.18 -11.26 -8.03
N GLN A 109 -18.04 -11.51 -7.40
CA GLN A 109 -17.53 -10.70 -6.30
C GLN A 109 -16.73 -9.52 -6.86
N ALA A 110 -17.10 -8.30 -6.49
CA ALA A 110 -16.32 -7.13 -6.86
C ALA A 110 -14.94 -7.14 -6.20
N ILE A 111 -13.93 -6.81 -7.00
CA ILE A 111 -12.52 -6.78 -6.65
C ILE A 111 -12.01 -5.35 -6.81
N VAL A 112 -11.18 -4.90 -5.88
CA VAL A 112 -10.53 -3.58 -5.98
C VAL A 112 -9.54 -3.58 -7.14
N ALA A 113 -9.79 -2.73 -8.13
CA ALA A 113 -8.83 -2.40 -9.18
C ALA A 113 -7.65 -1.63 -8.57
N MET A 114 -6.55 -2.33 -8.31
CA MET A 114 -5.33 -1.73 -7.75
C MET A 114 -4.66 -0.77 -8.71
N ARG A 115 -4.67 -1.12 -10.01
CA ARG A 115 -4.18 -0.23 -11.06
C ARG A 115 -4.84 -0.51 -12.40
N TYR A 116 -5.43 0.52 -12.99
CA TYR A 116 -5.91 0.49 -14.36
C TYR A 116 -4.78 0.60 -15.38
N LYS A 117 -4.97 -0.02 -16.56
CA LYS A 117 -4.01 0.07 -17.66
C LYS A 117 -3.82 1.52 -18.10
N GLY A 118 -2.56 1.89 -18.31
CA GLY A 118 -2.18 3.25 -18.72
C GLY A 118 -2.15 4.28 -17.58
N VAL A 119 -2.43 3.88 -16.33
CA VAL A 119 -2.32 4.76 -15.16
C VAL A 119 -1.08 4.39 -14.36
N ALA A 120 -0.28 5.39 -14.00
CA ALA A 120 0.92 5.19 -13.20
C ALA A 120 0.57 4.92 -11.72
N ALA A 121 1.43 4.20 -11.02
CA ALA A 121 1.30 4.06 -9.57
C ALA A 121 1.56 5.43 -8.91
N GLY A 122 0.83 5.73 -7.83
CA GLY A 122 0.83 7.03 -7.16
C GLY A 122 -0.10 8.07 -7.81
N THR A 123 -0.66 7.78 -8.98
CA THR A 123 -1.60 8.68 -9.66
C THR A 123 -3.02 8.45 -9.16
N GLY A 124 -3.72 9.54 -8.84
CA GLY A 124 -5.14 9.46 -8.53
C GLY A 124 -6.00 9.37 -9.79
N ILE A 125 -7.19 8.81 -9.66
CA ILE A 125 -8.13 8.70 -10.78
C ILE A 125 -9.57 8.90 -10.29
N ASP A 126 -10.30 9.76 -11.01
CA ASP A 126 -11.71 9.98 -10.74
C ASP A 126 -12.59 8.82 -11.25
N GLN A 127 -13.86 8.85 -10.85
CA GLN A 127 -14.80 7.79 -11.19
C GLN A 127 -15.01 7.67 -12.71
N ALA A 128 -15.19 8.77 -13.42
CA ALA A 128 -15.46 8.76 -14.87
C ALA A 128 -14.29 8.14 -15.64
N SER A 129 -13.06 8.53 -15.29
CA SER A 129 -11.85 7.97 -15.88
C SER A 129 -11.65 6.50 -15.52
N ALA A 130 -12.03 6.08 -14.32
CA ALA A 130 -12.00 4.69 -13.88
C ALA A 130 -13.03 3.83 -14.64
N GLN A 131 -14.26 4.34 -14.83
CA GLN A 131 -15.34 3.67 -15.55
C GLN A 131 -15.00 3.47 -17.03
N ALA A 132 -14.28 4.41 -17.64
CA ALA A 132 -13.83 4.30 -19.02
C ALA A 132 -12.72 3.24 -19.24
N LYS A 133 -12.19 2.62 -18.18
CA LYS A 133 -11.10 1.63 -18.31
C LYS A 133 -11.68 0.27 -18.68
N GLN A 134 -10.97 -0.40 -19.58
CA GLN A 134 -11.27 -1.76 -20.00
C GLN A 134 -10.30 -2.80 -19.47
N ARG A 135 -9.19 -2.37 -18.85
CA ARG A 135 -8.22 -3.28 -18.23
C ARG A 135 -7.70 -2.76 -16.92
N ALA A 136 -7.56 -3.66 -15.95
CA ALA A 136 -6.99 -3.38 -14.63
C ALA A 136 -6.17 -4.56 -14.13
N SER A 137 -5.38 -4.33 -13.11
CA SER A 137 -4.78 -5.38 -12.28
C SER A 137 -5.23 -5.18 -10.84
N ALA A 138 -5.55 -6.29 -10.18
CA ALA A 138 -5.87 -6.35 -8.75
C ALA A 138 -4.76 -7.01 -7.92
N CYS A 139 -3.61 -7.31 -8.54
CA CYS A 139 -2.57 -8.13 -7.94
C CYS A 139 -1.46 -7.29 -7.33
N PHE A 140 -1.40 -7.25 -5.99
CA PHE A 140 -0.35 -6.57 -5.25
C PHE A 140 0.99 -7.32 -5.37
N PRO A 141 2.13 -6.65 -5.64
CA PRO A 141 3.44 -7.31 -5.73
C PRO A 141 3.94 -7.90 -4.40
N GLY A 142 3.29 -7.57 -3.29
CA GLY A 142 3.71 -7.95 -1.94
C GLY A 142 4.57 -6.90 -1.28
N THR A 143 4.83 -7.10 0.02
CA THR A 143 5.62 -6.19 0.83
C THR A 143 6.30 -6.92 1.97
N ASN A 144 7.46 -6.42 2.37
CA ASN A 144 8.14 -6.77 3.63
C ASN A 144 7.89 -5.70 4.71
N ALA A 145 6.97 -4.77 4.49
CA ALA A 145 6.62 -3.81 5.52
C ALA A 145 5.71 -4.45 6.58
N HIS A 146 5.84 -3.99 7.82
CA HIS A 146 4.93 -4.38 8.91
C HIS A 146 3.51 -3.84 8.69
N ARG A 147 3.35 -2.86 7.79
CA ARG A 147 2.08 -2.21 7.47
C ARG A 147 2.00 -1.81 6.00
N VAL A 148 0.84 -2.02 5.40
CA VAL A 148 0.46 -1.45 4.09
C VAL A 148 -0.93 -0.85 4.18
N VAL A 149 -1.14 0.27 3.51
CA VAL A 149 -2.43 0.98 3.49
C VAL A 149 -2.89 1.08 2.05
N PHE A 150 -4.09 0.58 1.76
CA PHE A 150 -4.79 0.78 0.51
C PHE A 150 -5.89 1.81 0.74
N HIS A 151 -5.84 2.91 -0.01
CA HIS A 151 -6.93 3.86 -0.09
C HIS A 151 -7.82 3.42 -1.24
N VAL A 152 -9.08 3.15 -0.95
CA VAL A 152 -10.04 2.57 -1.88
C VAL A 152 -11.25 3.48 -1.98
N THR A 153 -11.61 3.82 -3.21
CA THR A 153 -12.89 4.42 -3.51
C THR A 153 -13.84 3.31 -3.94
N ALA A 154 -15.03 3.28 -3.37
CA ALA A 154 -16.10 2.34 -3.71
C ALA A 154 -17.35 3.12 -4.11
N ARG A 155 -17.99 2.71 -5.20
CA ARG A 155 -19.21 3.34 -5.72
C ARG A 155 -20.21 2.27 -6.13
N LYS A 156 -21.49 2.55 -5.87
CA LYS A 156 -22.60 1.79 -6.43
C LYS A 156 -22.63 2.01 -7.94
N VAL A 157 -22.72 0.92 -8.69
CA VAL A 157 -22.95 0.93 -10.13
C VAL A 157 -23.97 -0.14 -10.49
N THR A 158 -24.64 0.01 -11.62
CA THR A 158 -25.56 -1.01 -12.15
C THR A 158 -24.90 -1.69 -13.35
N VAL A 159 -24.88 -3.01 -13.35
CA VAL A 159 -24.31 -3.85 -14.42
C VAL A 159 -25.35 -4.84 -14.92
N ALA A 160 -25.07 -5.50 -16.05
CA ALA A 160 -25.82 -6.68 -16.44
C ALA A 160 -25.52 -7.83 -15.44
N GLY A 161 -26.51 -8.22 -14.65
CA GLY A 161 -26.41 -9.32 -13.70
C GLY A 161 -27.15 -10.57 -14.16
N ASN A 162 -27.23 -11.56 -13.27
CA ASN A 162 -27.92 -12.82 -13.54
C ASN A 162 -29.44 -12.62 -13.42
N GLY A 163 -30.12 -12.58 -14.56
CA GLY A 163 -31.58 -12.43 -14.64
C GLY A 163 -32.08 -10.99 -14.77
N GLY A 164 -31.19 -10.00 -14.85
CA GLY A 164 -31.55 -8.59 -15.05
C GLY A 164 -30.46 -7.63 -14.57
N PRO A 165 -30.74 -6.31 -14.58
CA PRO A 165 -29.82 -5.31 -14.03
C PRO A 165 -29.53 -5.57 -12.55
N ALA A 166 -28.25 -5.56 -12.17
CA ALA A 166 -27.81 -5.78 -10.80
C ALA A 166 -27.01 -4.58 -10.29
N ASP A 167 -27.32 -4.15 -9.07
CA ASP A 167 -26.51 -3.20 -8.33
C ASP A 167 -25.29 -3.91 -7.74
N THR A 168 -24.10 -3.42 -8.06
CA THR A 168 -22.83 -3.97 -7.60
C THR A 168 -21.86 -2.86 -7.19
N THR A 169 -20.68 -3.26 -6.73
CA THR A 169 -19.62 -2.34 -6.32
C THR A 169 -18.58 -2.20 -7.42
N MET A 170 -18.35 -0.97 -7.85
CA MET A 170 -17.11 -0.59 -8.53
C MET A 170 -16.13 -0.08 -7.49
N ALA A 171 -14.93 -0.64 -7.42
CA ALA A 171 -13.92 -0.21 -6.47
C ALA A 171 -12.52 -0.14 -7.08
N TRP A 172 -11.77 0.91 -6.72
CA TRP A 172 -10.40 1.12 -7.20
C TRP A 172 -9.52 1.73 -6.12
N ALA A 173 -8.21 1.51 -6.23
CA ALA A 173 -7.24 2.16 -5.38
C ALA A 173 -7.02 3.62 -5.80
N ASP A 174 -7.07 4.56 -4.87
CA ASP A 174 -6.86 5.98 -5.15
C ASP A 174 -6.00 6.62 -4.03
N PRO A 175 -4.70 6.88 -4.26
CA PRO A 175 -3.98 6.74 -5.53
C PRO A 175 -3.77 5.27 -5.95
N GLN A 176 -3.57 5.06 -7.25
CA GLN A 176 -3.34 3.75 -7.84
C GLN A 176 -2.03 3.15 -7.31
N VAL A 177 -1.99 1.84 -7.02
CA VAL A 177 -0.84 1.20 -6.38
C VAL A 177 0.00 0.40 -7.37
N ARG A 178 1.24 0.07 -6.99
CA ARG A 178 2.07 -0.85 -7.78
C ARG A 178 1.37 -2.22 -7.87
N THR A 179 1.45 -2.84 -9.04
CA THR A 179 0.86 -4.17 -9.30
C THR A 179 1.90 -5.14 -9.86
N MET A 180 1.61 -6.43 -9.75
CA MET A 180 2.39 -7.48 -10.40
C MET A 180 2.38 -7.31 -11.92
N ARG A 181 3.51 -7.60 -12.57
CA ARG A 181 3.61 -7.59 -14.02
C ARG A 181 2.70 -8.66 -14.61
N SER A 182 2.21 -8.42 -15.83
CA SER A 182 1.41 -9.39 -16.61
C SER A 182 0.08 -9.85 -16.00
N THR A 183 -0.40 -9.20 -14.94
CA THR A 183 -1.67 -9.55 -14.26
C THR A 183 -2.85 -8.64 -14.66
N MET A 184 -2.81 -8.11 -15.88
CA MET A 184 -3.88 -7.23 -16.38
C MET A 184 -5.05 -8.08 -16.87
N MET A 185 -6.18 -8.00 -16.18
CA MET A 185 -7.46 -8.58 -16.58
C MET A 185 -8.33 -7.56 -17.32
N GLU A 186 -9.33 -8.07 -18.02
CA GLU A 186 -10.42 -7.26 -18.55
C GLU A 186 -11.32 -6.79 -17.40
N VAL A 187 -11.85 -5.58 -17.54
CA VAL A 187 -12.84 -5.02 -16.63
C VAL A 187 -13.96 -4.43 -17.47
N PHE A 188 -15.19 -4.46 -16.95
CA PHE A 188 -16.37 -3.97 -17.65
C PHE A 188 -16.83 -2.69 -16.97
N ASP A 189 -16.88 -1.58 -17.71
CA ASP A 189 -17.15 -0.24 -17.17
C ASP A 189 -16.32 0.08 -15.91
N GLY A 190 -15.03 -0.32 -15.96
CA GLY A 190 -14.10 -0.19 -14.85
C GLY A 190 -14.30 -1.15 -13.68
N VAL A 191 -15.33 -2.00 -13.69
CA VAL A 191 -15.60 -3.00 -12.65
C VAL A 191 -14.70 -4.22 -12.84
N ALA A 192 -13.85 -4.48 -11.85
CA ALA A 192 -13.13 -5.74 -11.74
C ALA A 192 -13.95 -6.72 -10.89
N GLY A 193 -14.19 -7.91 -11.42
CA GLY A 193 -14.96 -8.96 -10.74
C GLY A 193 -14.30 -10.32 -10.86
N ALA A 194 -14.52 -11.18 -9.87
CA ALA A 194 -14.09 -12.58 -9.89
C ALA A 194 -15.17 -13.47 -9.25
N GLN A 195 -15.29 -14.73 -9.67
CA GLN A 195 -16.21 -15.69 -9.06
C GLN A 195 -15.56 -16.45 -7.90
N ASP A 196 -14.30 -16.86 -8.06
CA ASP A 196 -13.58 -17.64 -7.06
C ASP A 196 -12.37 -16.86 -6.51
N ILE A 197 -11.34 -16.73 -7.34
CA ILE A 197 -10.05 -16.16 -6.99
C ILE A 197 -9.57 -15.24 -8.11
N VAL A 198 -8.70 -14.28 -7.78
CA VAL A 198 -8.00 -13.46 -8.76
C VAL A 198 -6.64 -14.11 -9.08
N PRO A 199 -6.41 -14.61 -10.30
CA PRO A 199 -5.11 -15.12 -10.72
C PRO A 199 -4.03 -14.02 -10.76
N CYS A 200 -2.93 -14.23 -10.05
CA CYS A 200 -1.79 -13.32 -9.97
C CYS A 200 -0.47 -14.01 -10.36
N TRP A 201 -0.37 -14.47 -11.62
CA TRP A 201 0.85 -15.06 -12.20
C TRP A 201 0.99 -14.71 -13.68
#